data_AF-A0A8S3GQW2-F1
#
_entry.id   AF-A0A8S3GQW2-F1
#
_cell.length_a   1.000
_cell.length_b   1.000
_cell.length_c   1.000
_cell.angle_alpha   90.00
_cell.angle_beta   90.00
_cell.angle_gamma   90.00
#
_symmetry.space_group_name_H-M   'P 1'
#
loop_
_entity.id
_entity.type
_entity.pdbx_description
1 polymer ?
#
loop_
_entity_poly.entity_id
_entity_poly.type
_entity_poly.pdbx_seq_one_letter_code
_entity_poly.pdbx_strand_id
1 'polypeptide(L)'
;MCQPGPKSYLDYNKADLWASGTLCYEFFSLPNPFFHGSFRQEIYCDQQLPSLLPLASPLIERLVHSMLRKNPKERPSVSCISNCIQLCLWFNSTILKMNKNDFYQAYMWTALETLFNKRTLSSVELSLKKLFCQRQSSQSLYEAQSYLDQLTA
;
A
#
# COMPACT_ATOMS: atom_id res chain seq x y z
N MET A 1 30.33 4.35 11.17
CA MET A 1 29.48 3.19 11.48
C MET A 1 28.60 3.56 12.66
N CYS A 2 27.29 3.70 12.48
CA CYS A 2 26.38 4.03 13.57
C CYS A 2 26.25 2.79 14.48
N GLN A 3 26.80 2.86 15.68
CA GLN A 3 26.62 1.82 16.69
C GLN A 3 25.39 2.16 17.54
N PRO A 4 24.42 1.23 17.67
CA PRO A 4 23.32 1.41 18.59
C PRO A 4 23.88 1.59 20.01
N GLY A 5 23.39 2.60 20.74
CA GLY A 5 23.77 2.80 22.15
C GLY A 5 23.41 1.57 23.01
N PRO A 6 24.12 1.32 24.12
CA PRO A 6 23.83 0.18 24.98
C PRO A 6 22.36 0.21 25.43
N LYS A 7 21.65 -0.91 25.21
CA LYS A 7 20.19 -1.09 25.41
C LYS A 7 19.26 -0.39 24.41
N SER A 8 19.76 0.12 23.28
CA SER A 8 18.88 0.59 22.21
C SER A 8 18.39 -0.58 21.35
N TYR A 9 17.06 -0.65 21.15
CA TYR A 9 16.41 -1.61 20.26
C TYR A 9 16.07 -0.90 18.95
N LEU A 10 16.60 -1.41 17.84
CA LEU A 10 16.28 -0.92 16.50
C LEU A 10 15.07 -1.70 15.98
N ASP A 11 13.95 -1.00 15.78
CA ASP A 11 12.73 -1.57 15.22
C ASP A 11 12.78 -1.56 13.69
N TYR A 12 12.99 -2.75 13.11
CA TYR A 12 13.06 -2.96 11.67
C TYR A 12 11.73 -3.41 11.04
N ASN A 13 10.62 -3.44 11.79
CA ASN A 13 9.34 -4.00 11.31
C ASN A 13 8.76 -3.29 10.05
N LYS A 14 9.21 -2.08 9.75
CA LYS A 14 8.77 -1.29 8.57
C LYS A 14 9.91 -0.99 7.59
N ALA A 15 11.04 -1.69 7.71
CA ALA A 15 12.17 -1.55 6.80
C ALA A 15 11.82 -2.10 5.41
N ASP A 16 11.22 -3.29 5.35
CA ASP A 16 10.80 -3.91 4.07
C ASP A 16 9.77 -3.08 3.33
N LEU A 17 8.85 -2.43 4.07
CA LEU A 17 7.87 -1.53 3.50
C LEU A 17 8.55 -0.34 2.80
N TRP A 18 9.56 0.23 3.45
CA TRP A 18 10.31 1.35 2.90
C TRP A 18 11.10 0.92 1.66
N ALA A 19 11.80 -0.21 1.73
CA ALA A 19 12.53 -0.75 0.58
C ALA A 19 11.58 -1.02 -0.61
N SER A 20 10.41 -1.61 -0.36
CA SER A 20 9.38 -1.84 -1.38
C SER A 20 8.89 -0.53 -2.01
N GLY A 21 8.75 0.54 -1.22
CA GLY A 21 8.40 1.87 -1.72
C GLY A 21 9.45 2.45 -2.66
N THR A 22 10.74 2.16 -2.44
CA THR A 22 11.79 2.59 -3.36
C THR A 22 11.74 1.82 -4.69
N LEU A 23 11.44 0.51 -4.63
CA LEU A 23 11.25 -0.33 -5.82
C LEU A 23 10.04 0.10 -6.66
N CYS A 24 9.01 0.69 -6.05
CA CYS A 24 7.88 1.22 -6.81
C CYS A 24 8.32 2.23 -7.87
N TYR A 25 9.33 3.08 -7.62
CA TYR A 25 9.84 4.00 -8.65
C TYR A 25 10.38 3.23 -9.86
N GLU A 26 11.15 2.18 -9.62
CA GLU A 26 11.72 1.35 -10.69
C GLU A 26 10.63 0.62 -11.48
N PHE A 27 9.57 0.15 -10.83
CA PHE A 27 8.41 -0.43 -11.52
C PHE A 27 7.71 0.55 -12.46
N PHE A 28 7.66 1.83 -12.10
CA PHE A 28 7.17 2.89 -12.98
C PHE A 28 8.26 3.43 -13.91
N SER A 29 9.36 2.70 -14.13
CA SER A 29 10.47 3.11 -15.00
C SER A 29 11.13 4.43 -14.61
N LEU A 30 11.05 4.81 -13.34
CA LEU A 30 11.74 5.96 -12.76
C LEU A 30 12.99 5.50 -11.99
N PRO A 31 14.07 6.31 -11.98
CA PRO A 31 15.24 5.98 -11.19
C PRO A 31 14.89 5.98 -9.70
N ASN A 32 15.44 5.02 -8.96
CA ASN A 32 15.30 4.97 -7.52
C ASN A 32 15.87 6.26 -6.89
N PRO A 33 15.06 7.03 -6.15
CA PRO A 33 15.45 8.35 -5.65
C PRO A 33 16.61 8.32 -4.64
N PHE A 34 16.88 7.15 -4.04
CA PHE A 34 17.93 6.98 -3.03
C PHE A 34 19.18 6.27 -3.55
N PHE A 35 19.06 5.47 -4.61
CA PHE A 35 20.19 4.73 -5.18
C PHE A 35 20.88 5.50 -6.31
N HIS A 36 20.09 6.14 -7.18
CA HIS A 36 20.58 6.93 -8.31
C HIS A 36 20.36 8.43 -8.15
N GLY A 37 19.55 8.84 -7.16
CA GLY A 37 19.21 10.24 -6.91
C GLY A 37 20.17 10.94 -5.95
N SER A 38 19.94 12.24 -5.77
CA SER A 38 20.72 13.12 -4.88
C SER A 38 20.34 12.99 -3.40
N PHE A 39 19.33 12.19 -3.07
CA PHE A 39 18.79 12.10 -1.73
C PHE A 39 19.51 11.04 -0.89
N ARG A 40 20.02 11.45 0.27
CA ARG A 40 20.44 10.53 1.31
C ARG A 40 19.23 10.16 2.17
N GLN A 41 19.04 8.86 2.42
CA GLN A 41 18.00 8.33 3.33
C GLN A 41 17.98 9.04 4.69
N GLU A 42 19.13 9.54 5.15
CA GLU A 42 19.29 10.23 6.44
C GLU A 42 18.77 11.68 6.44
N ILE A 43 18.70 12.35 5.28
CA ILE A 43 18.55 13.81 5.20
C ILE A 43 17.31 14.23 4.40
N TYR A 44 16.72 13.35 3.58
CA TYR A 44 15.58 13.72 2.76
C TYR A 44 14.36 14.17 3.58
N CYS A 45 13.56 15.07 2.99
CA CYS A 45 12.24 15.44 3.45
C CYS A 45 11.18 14.74 2.59
N ASP A 46 10.09 14.27 3.20
CA ASP A 46 9.03 13.52 2.52
C ASP A 46 8.40 14.33 1.36
N GLN A 47 8.40 15.67 1.45
CA GLN A 47 7.90 16.58 0.42
C GLN A 47 8.81 16.69 -0.82
N GLN A 48 10.07 16.24 -0.71
CA GLN A 48 11.06 16.31 -1.79
C GLN A 48 11.07 15.04 -2.67
N LEU A 49 10.21 14.06 -2.35
CA LEU A 49 10.10 12.84 -3.13
C LEU A 49 9.64 13.17 -4.56
N PRO A 50 10.30 12.61 -5.59
CA PRO A 50 9.88 12.83 -6.97
C PRO A 50 8.43 12.38 -7.19
N SER A 51 7.72 13.06 -8.09
CA SER A 51 6.38 12.65 -8.44
C SER A 51 6.40 11.37 -9.28
N LEU A 52 5.44 10.46 -9.02
CA LEU A 52 5.22 9.28 -9.85
C LEU A 52 4.23 9.55 -11.00
N LEU A 53 3.60 10.74 -11.03
CA LEU A 53 2.71 11.14 -12.12
C LEU A 53 3.52 11.48 -13.38
N PRO A 54 2.98 11.23 -14.59
CA PRO A 54 1.66 10.67 -14.88
C PRO A 54 1.62 9.13 -14.94
N LEU A 55 2.68 8.44 -14.52
CA LEU A 55 2.87 6.99 -14.73
C LEU A 55 2.05 6.13 -13.75
N ALA A 56 1.83 6.63 -12.54
CA ALA A 56 0.96 6.02 -11.53
C ALA A 56 -0.37 6.80 -11.37
N SER A 57 -1.37 6.22 -10.72
CA SER A 57 -2.53 7.01 -10.27
C SER A 57 -2.17 7.87 -9.05
N PRO A 58 -2.83 9.02 -8.84
CA PRO A 58 -2.54 9.90 -7.69
C PRO A 58 -2.64 9.19 -6.34
N LEU A 59 -3.55 8.21 -6.23
CA LEU A 59 -3.72 7.41 -5.03
C LEU A 59 -2.53 6.48 -4.78
N ILE A 60 -2.02 5.82 -5.83
CA ILE A 60 -0.84 4.96 -5.73
C ILE A 60 0.40 5.79 -5.38
N GLU A 61 0.58 6.97 -5.98
CA GLU A 61 1.66 7.89 -5.60
C GLU A 61 1.62 8.24 -4.12
N ARG A 62 0.45 8.65 -3.60
CA ARG A 62 0.26 8.97 -2.18
C ARG A 62 0.55 7.77 -1.26
N LEU A 63 0.20 6.55 -1.69
CA LEU A 63 0.53 5.32 -0.96
C LEU A 63 2.05 5.07 -0.96
N VAL A 64 2.73 5.22 -2.09
CA VAL A 64 4.19 5.06 -2.22
C VAL A 64 4.91 6.10 -1.34
N HIS A 65 4.49 7.36 -1.38
CA HIS A 65 5.04 8.39 -0.50
C HIS A 65 4.81 8.07 0.98
N SER A 66 3.66 7.47 1.32
CA SER A 66 3.37 7.03 2.69
C SER A 66 4.28 5.87 3.15
N MET A 67 4.65 4.96 2.25
CA MET A 67 5.65 3.91 2.51
C MET A 67 7.04 4.49 2.76
N LEU A 68 7.35 5.61 2.09
CA LEU A 68 8.64 6.29 2.13
C LEU A 68 8.72 7.42 3.17
N ARG A 69 7.79 7.51 4.13
CA ARG A 69 7.91 8.48 5.22
C ARG A 69 9.19 8.25 6.02
N LYS A 70 9.96 9.30 6.28
CA LYS A 70 11.23 9.18 7.01
C LYS A 70 11.04 8.55 8.38
N ASN A 71 10.08 9.05 9.16
CA ASN A 71 9.76 8.53 10.50
C ASN A 71 9.04 7.17 10.42
N PRO A 72 9.63 6.07 10.91
CA PRO A 72 8.96 4.77 10.92
C PRO A 72 7.63 4.76 11.70
N LYS A 73 7.46 5.62 12.71
CA LYS A 73 6.22 5.69 13.48
C LYS A 73 5.05 6.23 12.66
N GLU A 74 5.33 7.13 11.72
CA GLU A 74 4.33 7.74 10.83
C GLU A 74 4.02 6.86 9.61
N ARG A 75 4.85 5.86 9.32
CA ARG A 75 4.58 4.87 8.27
C ARG A 75 3.40 3.98 8.69
N PRO A 76 2.45 3.70 7.80
CA PRO A 76 1.41 2.71 8.04
C PRO A 76 1.99 1.29 8.21
N SER A 77 1.16 0.37 8.70
CA SER A 77 1.52 -1.04 8.78
C SER A 77 1.60 -1.67 7.39
N VAL A 78 2.44 -2.71 7.24
CA VAL A 78 2.55 -3.46 5.98
C VAL A 78 1.19 -4.04 5.57
N SER A 79 0.44 -4.56 6.55
CA SER A 79 -0.91 -5.10 6.33
C SER A 79 -1.88 -4.04 5.81
N CYS A 80 -1.87 -2.83 6.38
CA CYS A 80 -2.72 -1.73 5.95
C CYS A 80 -2.41 -1.31 4.50
N ILE A 81 -1.13 -1.09 4.15
CA ILE A 81 -0.74 -0.75 2.77
C ILE A 81 -1.09 -1.86 1.79
N SER A 82 -0.79 -3.12 2.13
CA SER A 82 -1.12 -4.27 1.28
C SER A 82 -2.62 -4.33 1.01
N ASN A 83 -3.45 -4.09 2.03
CA ASN A 83 -4.90 -4.05 1.89
C ASN A 83 -5.33 -2.87 1.01
N CYS A 84 -4.78 -1.67 1.22
CA CYS A 84 -5.08 -0.49 0.40
C CYS A 84 -4.77 -0.75 -1.08
N ILE A 85 -3.61 -1.31 -1.40
CA ILE A 85 -3.21 -1.64 -2.78
C ILE A 85 -4.15 -2.69 -3.37
N GLN A 86 -4.48 -3.75 -2.62
CA GLN A 86 -5.41 -4.78 -3.10
C GLN A 86 -6.82 -4.23 -3.32
N LEU A 87 -7.29 -3.33 -2.47
CA LEU A 87 -8.55 -2.64 -2.67
C LEU A 87 -8.53 -1.75 -3.92
N CYS A 88 -7.43 -1.02 -4.16
CA CYS A 88 -7.24 -0.26 -5.39
C CYS A 88 -7.24 -1.15 -6.63
N LEU A 89 -6.63 -2.33 -6.54
CA LEU A 89 -6.57 -3.30 -7.63
C LEU A 89 -7.96 -3.85 -7.99
N TRP A 90 -8.77 -4.23 -7.00
CA TRP A 90 -10.05 -4.91 -7.23
C TRP A 90 -11.25 -3.97 -7.42
N PHE A 91 -11.23 -2.78 -6.82
CA PHE A 91 -12.37 -1.83 -6.84
C PHE A 91 -12.05 -0.52 -7.56
N ASN A 92 -10.79 -0.28 -7.95
CA ASN A 92 -10.34 0.95 -8.61
C ASN A 92 -10.76 2.21 -7.80
N SER A 93 -10.85 3.37 -8.45
CA SER A 93 -11.24 4.66 -7.84
C SER A 93 -12.68 4.72 -7.34
N THR A 94 -13.50 3.68 -7.56
CA THR A 94 -14.88 3.65 -7.07
C THR A 94 -14.93 3.56 -5.54
N ILE A 95 -13.93 2.94 -4.92
CA ILE A 95 -13.85 2.78 -3.47
C ILE A 95 -13.82 4.12 -2.72
N LEU A 96 -13.20 5.13 -3.32
CA LEU A 96 -13.05 6.47 -2.72
C LEU A 96 -14.38 7.23 -2.60
N LYS A 97 -15.40 6.79 -3.35
CA LYS A 97 -16.71 7.46 -3.39
C LYS A 97 -17.77 6.71 -2.59
N MET A 98 -17.47 5.50 -2.12
CA MET A 98 -18.43 4.65 -1.44
C MET A 98 -18.55 5.03 0.03
N ASN A 99 -19.79 5.08 0.52
CA ASN A 99 -19.98 5.07 1.97
C ASN A 99 -19.57 3.70 2.55
N LYS A 100 -19.43 3.62 3.87
CA LYS A 100 -18.99 2.39 4.55
C LYS A 100 -19.88 1.18 4.24
N ASN A 101 -21.21 1.37 4.23
CA ASN A 101 -22.15 0.28 4.00
C ASN A 101 -22.08 -0.22 2.55
N ASP A 102 -22.07 0.70 1.59
CA ASP A 102 -21.95 0.39 0.17
C ASP A 102 -20.64 -0.32 -0.13
N PHE A 103 -19.55 0.10 0.53
CA PHE A 103 -18.26 -0.58 0.45
C PHE A 103 -18.33 -2.02 0.96
N TYR A 104 -18.92 -2.27 2.13
CA TYR A 104 -19.08 -3.63 2.65
C TYR A 104 -19.97 -4.49 1.73
N GLN A 105 -21.05 -3.93 1.18
CA GLN A 105 -21.90 -4.64 0.23
C GLN A 105 -21.13 -4.99 -1.05
N ALA A 106 -20.39 -4.04 -1.62
CA ALA A 106 -19.55 -4.27 -2.79
C ALA A 106 -18.47 -5.32 -2.52
N TYR A 107 -17.77 -5.21 -1.38
CA TYR A 107 -16.79 -6.20 -0.95
C TYR A 107 -17.41 -7.59 -0.81
N MET A 108 -18.52 -7.71 -0.09
CA MET A 108 -19.21 -8.98 0.10
C MET A 108 -19.66 -9.58 -1.23
N TRP A 109 -20.18 -8.77 -2.15
CA TRP A 109 -20.53 -9.26 -3.49
C TRP A 109 -19.29 -9.81 -4.22
N THR A 110 -18.21 -9.03 -4.31
CA THR A 110 -17.00 -9.52 -4.98
C THR A 110 -16.43 -10.79 -4.32
N ALA A 111 -16.48 -10.89 -2.99
CA ALA A 111 -16.07 -12.09 -2.27
C ALA A 111 -16.96 -13.28 -2.64
N LEU A 112 -18.29 -13.12 -2.62
CA LEU A 112 -19.22 -14.17 -3.02
C LEU A 112 -18.99 -14.60 -4.48
N GLU A 113 -18.86 -13.65 -5.40
CA GLU A 113 -18.57 -13.94 -6.81
C GLU A 113 -17.29 -14.77 -6.95
N THR A 114 -16.21 -14.40 -6.24
CA THR A 114 -14.93 -15.14 -6.31
C THR A 114 -15.01 -16.54 -5.72
N LEU A 115 -15.83 -16.75 -4.69
CA LEU A 115 -16.05 -18.05 -4.06
C LEU A 115 -16.95 -18.95 -4.90
N PHE A 116 -17.99 -18.40 -5.51
CA PHE A 116 -18.96 -19.15 -6.32
C PHE A 116 -18.54 -19.33 -7.78
N ASN A 117 -17.48 -18.65 -8.24
CA ASN A 117 -16.95 -18.86 -9.58
C ASN A 117 -16.31 -20.27 -9.69
N LYS A 118 -17.15 -21.24 -10.06
CA LYS A 118 -16.81 -22.66 -10.28
C LYS A 118 -16.19 -22.92 -11.65
N ARG A 119 -16.08 -21.90 -12.52
CA ARG A 119 -15.33 -22.02 -13.78
C ARG A 119 -13.83 -22.03 -13.48
N THR A 120 -13.36 -23.25 -13.21
CA THR A 120 -12.06 -23.83 -13.59
C THR A 120 -10.87 -22.88 -13.73
N LEU A 121 -9.89 -23.07 -12.84
CA LEU A 121 -8.43 -23.06 -13.08
C LEU A 121 -7.90 -22.06 -14.13
N SER A 122 -7.11 -21.05 -13.71
CA SER A 122 -5.79 -20.70 -14.32
C SER A 122 -5.34 -19.22 -14.23
N SER A 123 -6.01 -18.32 -13.50
CA SER A 123 -5.44 -16.97 -13.30
C SER A 123 -4.89 -16.78 -11.89
N VAL A 124 -3.60 -16.40 -11.80
CA VAL A 124 -2.94 -15.98 -10.55
C VAL A 124 -3.74 -14.85 -9.88
N GLU A 125 -4.37 -13.99 -10.69
CA GLU A 125 -5.23 -12.92 -10.23
C GLU A 125 -6.40 -13.44 -9.39
N LEU A 126 -7.09 -14.50 -9.85
CA LEU A 126 -8.20 -15.09 -9.11
C LEU A 126 -7.72 -15.74 -7.81
N SER A 127 -6.54 -16.37 -7.82
CA SER A 127 -5.92 -16.92 -6.60
C SER A 127 -5.58 -15.82 -5.60
N LEU A 128 -5.00 -14.72 -6.05
CA LEU A 128 -4.72 -13.54 -5.21
C LEU A 128 -6.00 -12.93 -4.65
N LYS A 129 -7.04 -12.79 -5.48
CA LYS A 129 -8.34 -12.26 -5.04
C LYS A 129 -9.02 -13.17 -4.03
N LYS A 130 -8.98 -14.49 -4.23
CA LYS A 130 -9.49 -15.48 -3.25
C LYS A 130 -8.74 -15.40 -1.92
N LEU A 131 -7.42 -15.36 -1.96
CA LEU A 131 -6.58 -15.24 -0.75
C LEU A 131 -6.84 -13.93 -0.01
N PHE A 132 -7.02 -12.82 -0.74
CA PHE A 132 -7.42 -11.55 -0.16
C PHE A 132 -8.74 -11.71 0.59
N CYS A 133 -9.81 -12.14 -0.09
CA CYS A 133 -11.14 -12.24 0.49
C CYS A 133 -11.20 -13.20 1.70
N GLN A 134 -10.41 -14.28 1.70
CA GLN A 134 -10.33 -15.21 2.81
C GLN A 134 -9.56 -14.67 4.03
N ARG A 135 -8.58 -13.80 3.80
CA ARG A 135 -7.71 -13.27 4.87
C ARG A 135 -8.35 -12.12 5.66
N GLN A 136 -9.21 -11.32 5.03
CA GLN A 136 -9.58 -10.03 5.60
C GLN A 136 -10.56 -10.14 6.78
N SER A 137 -10.23 -9.41 7.85
CA SER A 137 -11.18 -9.09 8.94
C SER A 137 -11.92 -7.78 8.64
N SER A 138 -13.10 -7.60 9.22
CA SER A 138 -13.85 -6.34 9.13
C SER A 138 -13.04 -5.14 9.63
N GLN A 139 -12.28 -5.31 10.71
CA GLN A 139 -11.43 -4.26 11.26
C GLN A 139 -10.32 -3.85 10.29
N SER A 140 -9.67 -4.81 9.64
CA SER A 140 -8.59 -4.53 8.68
C SER A 140 -9.09 -3.84 7.41
N LEU A 141 -10.32 -4.14 6.99
CA LEU A 141 -10.98 -3.45 5.88
C LEU A 141 -11.34 -2.01 6.24
N TYR A 142 -11.87 -1.80 7.45
CA TYR A 142 -12.19 -0.47 7.95
C TYR A 142 -10.95 0.41 8.09
N GLU A 143 -9.86 -0.15 8.63
CA GLU A 143 -8.57 0.54 8.76
C GLU A 143 -8.06 0.98 7.36
N ALA A 144 -8.09 0.08 6.38
CA ALA A 144 -7.64 0.38 5.03
C ALA A 144 -8.53 1.43 4.35
N GLN A 145 -9.85 1.32 4.45
CA GLN A 145 -10.78 2.31 3.89
C GLN A 145 -10.58 3.69 4.54
N SER A 146 -10.53 3.75 5.87
CA SER A 146 -10.29 5.00 6.59
C SER A 146 -8.95 5.63 6.20
N TYR A 147 -7.93 4.81 5.92
CA TYR A 147 -6.63 5.30 5.49
C TYR A 147 -6.66 5.86 4.07
N LEU A 148 -7.35 5.18 3.14
CA LEU A 148 -7.58 5.69 1.79
C LEU A 148 -8.34 7.01 1.80
N ASP A 149 -9.38 7.14 2.64
CA ASP A 149 -10.15 8.37 2.78
C ASP A 149 -9.27 9.54 3.25
N GLN A 150 -8.41 9.30 4.25
CA GLN A 150 -7.43 10.29 4.75
C GLN A 150 -6.44 10.71 3.68
N LEU A 151 -6.03 9.79 2.80
CA LEU A 151 -5.14 10.11 1.70
C LEU A 151 -5.83 10.90 0.60
N THR A 152 -7.16 10.91 0.51
CA THR A 152 -7.91 11.65 -0.51
C THR A 152 -8.49 12.98 -0.07
N ALA A 153 -8.58 13.20 1.25
CA ALA A 153 -8.92 14.49 1.85
C ALA A 153 -7.89 15.57 1.51
#